data_AF-A0A392PS96-F1
#
_entry.id   AF-A0A392PS96-F1
#
_cell.length_a   1.000
_cell.length_b   1.000
_cell.length_c   1.000
_cell.angle_alpha   90.00
_cell.angle_beta   90.00
_cell.angle_gamma   90.00
#
_symmetry.space_group_name_H-M   'P 1'
#
loop_
_entity.id
_entity.type
_entity.pdbx_description
1 polymer ?
#
loop_
_entity_poly.entity_id
_entity_poly.type
_entity_poly.pdbx_seq_one_letter_code
_entity_poly.pdbx_strand_id
1 'polypeptide(L)'
;VLRLAKDLAENNIGARVLVVCSEITVVTFRGPNENHLDSLVGQALFGDGASSVIVGSDPDTTIERPLFHIVSALETILPNSEGAIEGHLREVGLTFHLKDNVPNLIGENIEKSLEETFHPLGISDWNSLFWITHPGGPAILKRIEETCMCAIYLG
;
A
#
# COMPACT_ATOMS: atom_id res chain seq x y z
N VAL A 1 -6.27 -1.64 -5.62
CA VAL A 1 -7.73 -1.95 -5.71
C VAL A 1 -8.63 -0.71 -5.64
N LEU A 2 -8.38 0.25 -4.74
CA LEU A 2 -9.24 1.44 -4.58
C LEU A 2 -9.29 2.34 -5.83
N ARG A 3 -8.17 2.54 -6.52
CA ARG A 3 -8.10 3.28 -7.80
C ARG A 3 -9.10 2.75 -8.84
N LEU A 4 -9.10 1.43 -9.05
CA LEU A 4 -10.02 0.79 -9.99
C LEU A 4 -11.48 0.89 -9.53
N ALA A 5 -11.73 0.70 -8.23
CA ALA A 5 -13.08 0.79 -7.68
C ALA A 5 -13.67 2.21 -7.81
N LYS A 6 -12.84 3.26 -7.67
CA LYS A 6 -13.22 4.65 -7.95
C LYS A 6 -13.75 4.79 -9.38
N ASP A 7 -12.95 4.41 -10.38
CA ASP A 7 -13.34 4.54 -11.79
C ASP A 7 -14.63 3.76 -12.12
N LEU A 8 -14.74 2.52 -11.60
CA LEU A 8 -15.93 1.69 -11.80
C LEU A 8 -17.18 2.30 -11.15
N ALA A 9 -17.07 2.83 -9.93
CA ALA A 9 -18.20 3.42 -9.21
C ALA A 9 -18.62 4.77 -9.79
N GLU A 10 -17.67 5.64 -10.15
CA GLU A 10 -17.98 6.99 -10.67
C GLU A 10 -18.51 6.95 -12.11
N ASN A 11 -18.05 6.00 -12.92
CA ASN A 11 -18.43 5.92 -14.33
C ASN A 11 -19.69 5.08 -14.60
N ASN A 12 -20.32 4.50 -13.57
CA ASN A 12 -21.53 3.67 -13.71
C ASN A 12 -22.58 4.07 -12.66
N ILE A 13 -23.62 4.78 -13.09
CA ILE A 13 -24.69 5.28 -12.21
C ILE A 13 -25.33 4.12 -11.43
N GLY A 14 -25.40 4.27 -10.10
CA GLY A 14 -25.98 3.28 -9.20
C GLY A 14 -25.10 2.06 -8.91
N ALA A 15 -23.87 2.01 -9.43
CA ALA A 15 -22.96 0.91 -9.15
C ALA A 15 -22.54 0.87 -7.67
N ARG A 16 -22.44 -0.34 -7.14
CA ARG A 16 -21.85 -0.66 -5.84
C ARG A 16 -20.83 -1.77 -6.05
N VAL A 17 -19.56 -1.43 -5.89
CA VAL A 17 -18.42 -2.30 -6.16
C VAL A 17 -17.97 -2.94 -4.86
N LEU A 18 -18.12 -4.26 -4.75
CA LEU A 18 -17.49 -5.03 -3.69
C LEU A 18 -16.03 -5.27 -4.06
N VAL A 19 -15.12 -4.75 -3.24
CA VAL A 19 -13.69 -4.98 -3.34
C VAL A 19 -13.28 -5.95 -2.25
N VAL A 20 -12.53 -6.99 -2.61
CA VAL A 20 -11.99 -7.97 -1.66
C VAL A 20 -10.49 -8.13 -1.90
N CYS A 21 -9.71 -8.03 -0.84
CA CYS A 21 -8.31 -8.45 -0.81
C CYS A 21 -8.20 -9.66 0.11
N SER A 22 -7.56 -10.73 -0.35
CA SER A 22 -7.33 -11.94 0.45
C SER A 22 -5.93 -12.45 0.17
N GLU A 23 -5.09 -12.43 1.19
CA GLU A 23 -3.68 -12.82 1.12
C GLU A 23 -3.44 -14.00 2.05
N ILE A 24 -2.81 -15.06 1.54
CA ILE A 24 -2.52 -16.29 2.28
C ILE A 24 -1.06 -16.68 2.05
N THR A 25 -0.31 -16.82 3.13
CA THR A 25 1.14 -17.09 3.15
C THR A 25 1.52 -18.48 2.67
N VAL A 26 0.57 -19.40 2.48
CA VAL A 26 0.83 -20.76 1.97
C VAL A 26 1.64 -20.76 0.67
N VAL A 27 1.51 -19.70 -0.15
CA VAL A 27 2.23 -19.58 -1.42
C VAL A 27 3.69 -19.14 -1.24
N THR A 28 4.03 -18.47 -0.14
CA THR A 28 5.36 -17.92 0.17
C THR A 28 6.08 -18.67 1.28
N PHE A 29 5.37 -19.46 2.09
CA PHE A 29 5.90 -20.16 3.25
C PHE A 29 6.94 -21.22 2.86
N ARG A 30 8.08 -21.24 3.55
CA ARG A 30 9.16 -22.20 3.31
C ARG A 30 10.14 -22.30 4.46
N GLY A 31 10.96 -23.35 4.44
CA GLY A 31 12.06 -23.54 5.38
C GLY A 31 13.18 -22.49 5.25
N PRO A 32 13.95 -22.26 6.33
CA PRO A 32 15.04 -21.29 6.37
C PRO A 32 16.24 -21.73 5.51
N ASN A 33 17.02 -20.77 4.99
CA ASN A 33 18.27 -21.01 4.28
C ASN A 33 19.26 -19.85 4.53
N GLU A 34 20.47 -20.17 4.98
CA GLU A 34 21.51 -19.17 5.32
C GLU A 34 21.92 -18.29 4.12
N ASN A 35 21.77 -18.79 2.89
CA ASN A 35 22.05 -18.03 1.67
C ASN A 35 20.90 -17.10 1.24
N HIS A 36 19.74 -17.15 1.91
CA HIS A 36 18.53 -16.40 1.57
C HIS A 36 17.93 -15.70 2.80
N LEU A 37 18.71 -14.78 3.39
CA LEU A 37 18.29 -14.02 4.59
C LEU A 37 17.08 -13.11 4.31
N ASP A 38 16.95 -12.59 3.11
CA ASP A 38 15.78 -11.85 2.63
C ASP A 38 14.50 -12.68 2.72
N SER A 39 14.58 -13.98 2.41
CA SER A 39 13.46 -14.89 2.56
C SER A 39 13.05 -15.04 4.03
N LEU A 40 14.00 -15.06 4.97
CA LEU A 40 13.70 -15.11 6.41
C LEU A 40 12.97 -13.87 6.91
N VAL A 41 13.34 -12.69 6.40
CA VAL A 41 12.65 -11.43 6.72
C VAL A 41 11.17 -11.54 6.35
N GLY A 42 10.85 -12.01 5.14
CA GLY A 42 9.44 -12.17 4.76
C GLY A 42 8.71 -13.26 5.56
N GLN A 43 9.36 -14.35 5.98
CA GLN A 43 8.73 -15.33 6.89
C GLN A 43 8.38 -14.72 8.26
N ALA A 44 9.09 -13.68 8.70
CA ALA A 44 8.81 -12.98 9.96
C ALA A 44 7.77 -11.86 9.82
N LEU A 45 7.57 -11.33 8.61
CA LEU A 45 6.68 -10.19 8.35
C LEU A 45 5.31 -10.60 7.80
N PHE A 46 5.25 -11.59 6.91
CA PHE A 46 4.02 -11.91 6.21
C PHE A 46 3.06 -12.72 7.08
N GLY A 47 1.78 -12.38 6.99
CA GLY A 47 0.68 -13.06 7.67
C GLY A 47 -0.53 -13.19 6.78
N ASP A 48 -1.45 -14.07 7.17
CA ASP A 48 -2.70 -14.31 6.46
C ASP A 48 -3.73 -13.24 6.84
N GLY A 49 -4.52 -12.79 5.87
CA GLY A 49 -5.55 -11.80 6.13
C GLY A 49 -6.47 -11.56 4.93
N ALA A 50 -7.69 -11.11 5.23
CA ALA A 50 -8.64 -10.68 4.22
C ALA A 50 -9.35 -9.39 4.66
N SER A 51 -9.67 -8.55 3.70
CA SER A 51 -10.46 -7.32 3.90
C SER A 51 -11.44 -7.13 2.75
N SER A 52 -12.54 -6.43 3.04
CA SER A 52 -13.51 -6.07 2.03
C SER A 52 -14.07 -4.68 2.26
N VAL A 53 -14.35 -3.96 1.18
CA VAL A 53 -15.03 -2.66 1.21
C VAL A 53 -16.09 -2.60 0.12
N ILE A 54 -17.16 -1.83 0.38
CA ILE A 54 -18.16 -1.47 -0.63
C ILE A 54 -17.85 -0.04 -1.06
N VAL A 55 -17.65 0.16 -2.37
CA VAL A 55 -17.38 1.47 -2.97
C VAL A 55 -18.51 1.83 -3.92
N GLY A 56 -19.00 3.07 -3.84
CA GLY A 56 -20.08 3.58 -4.68
C GLY A 56 -19.99 5.09 -4.81
N SER A 57 -20.61 5.62 -5.87
CA SER A 57 -20.92 7.03 -6.05
C SER A 57 -22.37 7.31 -5.65
N ASP A 58 -22.67 8.58 -5.35
CA ASP A 58 -24.02 9.06 -5.01
C ASP A 58 -24.73 8.20 -3.94
N PRO A 59 -24.26 8.22 -2.68
CA PRO A 59 -24.83 7.38 -1.64
C PRO A 59 -26.26 7.80 -1.29
N ASP A 60 -27.14 6.82 -1.09
CA ASP A 60 -28.46 7.06 -0.48
C ASP A 60 -28.28 7.18 1.03
N THR A 61 -28.18 8.41 1.52
CA THR A 61 -27.90 8.71 2.94
C THR A 61 -29.04 8.34 3.89
N THR A 62 -30.18 7.84 3.39
CA THR A 62 -31.23 7.27 4.23
C THR A 62 -30.88 5.86 4.73
N ILE A 63 -30.03 5.14 3.99
CA ILE A 63 -29.65 3.75 4.27
C ILE A 63 -28.12 3.53 4.32
N GLU A 64 -27.35 4.29 3.54
CA GLU A 64 -25.90 4.21 3.45
C GLU A 64 -25.23 5.25 4.37
N ARG A 65 -24.07 4.88 4.91
CA ARG A 65 -23.27 5.72 5.80
C ARG A 65 -21.85 5.82 5.25
N PRO A 66 -21.54 6.83 4.43
CA PRO A 66 -20.20 7.03 3.88
C PRO A 66 -19.17 7.14 5.01
N LEU A 67 -18.05 6.42 4.88
CA LEU A 67 -16.94 6.46 5.85
C LEU A 67 -15.79 7.37 5.37
N PHE A 68 -15.44 7.27 4.09
CA PHE A 68 -14.39 8.03 3.43
C PHE A 68 -14.79 8.34 1.99
N HIS A 69 -14.17 9.38 1.41
CA HIS A 69 -14.29 9.72 0.00
C HIS A 69 -12.95 9.47 -0.71
N ILE A 70 -12.98 8.82 -1.87
CA ILE A 70 -11.78 8.61 -2.70
C ILE A 70 -11.65 9.80 -3.66
N VAL A 71 -10.90 10.83 -3.26
CA VAL A 71 -10.80 12.08 -4.03
C VAL A 71 -9.94 11.91 -5.29
N SER A 72 -8.73 11.38 -5.12
CA SER A 72 -7.77 11.12 -6.20
C SER A 72 -7.05 9.78 -5.96
N ALA A 73 -6.44 9.23 -7.01
CA ALA A 73 -5.63 8.04 -6.93
C ALA A 73 -4.49 8.14 -7.95
N LEU A 74 -3.26 8.02 -7.49
CA LEU A 74 -2.04 8.10 -8.31
C LEU A 74 -1.18 6.85 -8.09
N GLU A 75 -0.34 6.56 -9.07
CA GLU A 75 0.61 5.45 -9.04
C GLU A 75 1.86 5.87 -9.79
N THR A 76 3.04 5.48 -9.29
CA THR A 76 4.32 5.78 -9.91
C THR A 76 5.30 4.64 -9.69
N ILE A 77 6.27 4.51 -10.60
CA ILE A 77 7.38 3.55 -10.49
C ILE A 77 8.63 4.34 -10.12
N LEU A 78 9.29 3.96 -9.03
CA LEU A 78 10.47 4.68 -8.55
C LEU A 78 11.66 4.47 -9.51
N PRO A 79 12.42 5.52 -9.86
CA PRO A 79 13.61 5.37 -10.68
C PRO A 79 14.65 4.49 -9.98
N ASN A 80 15.39 3.69 -10.75
CA ASN A 80 16.45 2.81 -10.24
C ASN A 80 16.02 1.83 -9.13
N SER A 81 14.74 1.47 -9.09
CA SER A 81 14.17 0.54 -8.09
C SER A 81 14.04 -0.91 -8.58
N GLU A 82 14.53 -1.21 -9.78
CA GLU A 82 14.44 -2.55 -10.35
C GLU A 82 15.11 -3.59 -9.44
N GLY A 83 14.39 -4.67 -9.22
CA GLY A 83 14.76 -5.75 -8.32
C GLY A 83 14.83 -5.40 -6.83
N ALA A 84 14.34 -4.23 -6.41
CA ALA A 84 14.26 -3.89 -4.99
C ALA A 84 13.27 -4.79 -4.24
N ILE A 85 12.15 -5.12 -4.89
CA ILE A 85 11.16 -6.10 -4.44
C ILE A 85 10.84 -6.98 -5.63
N GLU A 86 11.10 -8.28 -5.52
CA GLU A 86 10.79 -9.25 -6.57
C GLU A 86 9.98 -10.41 -6.03
N GLY A 87 9.12 -10.95 -6.89
CA GLY A 87 8.43 -12.21 -6.69
C GLY A 87 8.58 -13.07 -7.94
N HIS A 88 9.05 -14.31 -7.78
CA HIS A 88 9.21 -15.28 -8.85
C HIS A 88 8.40 -16.53 -8.54
N LEU A 89 7.38 -16.79 -9.36
CA LEU A 89 6.63 -18.04 -9.27
C LEU A 89 7.45 -19.18 -9.91
N ARG A 90 7.75 -20.21 -9.11
CA ARG A 90 8.53 -21.38 -9.50
C ARG A 90 7.79 -22.66 -9.10
N GLU A 91 8.33 -23.81 -9.49
CA GLU A 91 7.83 -25.12 -9.05
C GLU A 91 7.85 -25.28 -7.51
N VAL A 92 8.72 -24.51 -6.84
CA VAL A 92 8.85 -24.46 -5.38
C VAL A 92 7.95 -23.39 -4.71
N GLY A 93 6.94 -22.88 -5.43
CA GLY A 93 6.06 -21.81 -4.96
C GLY A 93 6.56 -20.42 -5.33
N LEU A 94 6.04 -19.39 -4.66
CA LEU A 94 6.38 -17.98 -4.94
C LEU A 94 7.61 -17.56 -4.14
N THR A 95 8.78 -17.48 -4.78
CA THR A 95 10.00 -16.95 -4.15
C THR A 95 10.03 -15.44 -4.18
N PHE A 96 10.48 -14.80 -3.10
CA PHE A 96 10.57 -13.34 -3.05
C PHE A 96 11.99 -12.90 -2.66
N HIS A 97 12.38 -11.75 -3.19
CA HIS A 97 13.65 -11.09 -2.88
C HIS A 97 13.38 -9.65 -2.46
N LEU A 98 14.02 -9.24 -1.37
CA LEU A 98 13.89 -7.91 -0.80
C LEU A 98 15.29 -7.33 -0.63
N LYS A 99 15.59 -6.23 -1.31
CA LYS A 99 16.85 -5.50 -1.10
C LYS A 99 16.76 -4.67 0.17
N ASP A 100 17.85 -4.64 0.94
CA ASP A 100 17.94 -3.86 2.19
C ASP A 100 17.74 -2.34 1.99
N ASN A 101 17.89 -1.84 0.76
CA ASN A 101 17.73 -0.42 0.44
C ASN A 101 16.28 0.01 0.16
N VAL A 102 15.30 -0.90 0.19
CA VAL A 102 13.87 -0.58 -0.03
C VAL A 102 13.37 0.57 0.85
N PRO A 103 13.64 0.62 2.17
CA PRO A 103 13.22 1.75 3.00
C PRO A 103 13.75 3.09 2.49
N ASN A 104 15.03 3.16 2.10
CA ASN A 104 15.65 4.38 1.60
C ASN A 104 15.05 4.80 0.26
N LEU A 105 14.83 3.86 -0.66
CA LEU A 105 14.17 4.13 -1.94
C LEU A 105 12.79 4.75 -1.74
N ILE A 106 12.00 4.23 -0.80
CA ILE A 106 10.68 4.78 -0.48
C ILE A 106 10.81 6.19 0.14
N GLY A 107 11.65 6.34 1.16
CA GLY A 107 11.86 7.63 1.83
C GLY A 107 12.33 8.74 0.88
N GLU A 108 13.24 8.43 -0.04
CA GLU A 108 13.75 9.43 -1.00
C GLU A 108 12.71 9.91 -2.02
N ASN A 109 11.60 9.19 -2.19
CA ASN A 109 10.63 9.47 -3.24
C ASN A 109 9.22 9.81 -2.74
N ILE A 110 8.89 9.52 -1.48
CA ILE A 110 7.53 9.68 -0.96
C ILE A 110 7.06 11.15 -0.96
N GLU A 111 7.95 12.09 -0.63
CA GLU A 111 7.62 13.51 -0.55
C GLU A 111 7.18 14.06 -1.90
N LYS A 112 7.85 13.66 -2.99
CA LYS A 112 7.45 14.02 -4.35
C LYS A 112 6.02 13.58 -4.66
N SER A 113 5.63 12.36 -4.26
CA SER A 113 4.26 11.88 -4.46
C SER A 113 3.23 12.65 -3.63
N LEU A 114 3.60 13.07 -2.41
CA LEU A 114 2.74 13.93 -1.58
C LEU A 114 2.57 15.31 -2.22
N GLU A 115 3.66 15.94 -2.66
CA GLU A 115 3.63 17.23 -3.34
C GLU A 115 2.77 17.18 -4.61
N GLU A 116 2.97 16.21 -5.49
CA GLU A 116 2.18 16.05 -6.72
C GLU A 116 0.67 15.89 -6.42
N THR A 117 0.32 15.25 -5.32
CA THR A 117 -1.07 14.98 -4.93
C THR A 117 -1.73 16.16 -4.22
N PHE A 118 -1.03 16.77 -3.27
CA PHE A 118 -1.61 17.71 -2.30
C PHE A 118 -1.30 19.18 -2.60
N HIS A 119 -0.25 19.49 -3.36
CA HIS A 119 0.05 20.85 -3.76
C HIS A 119 -1.09 21.52 -4.56
N PRO A 120 -1.79 20.83 -5.50
CA PRO A 120 -2.98 21.38 -6.14
C PRO A 120 -4.14 21.70 -5.18
N LEU A 121 -4.15 21.09 -3.99
CA LEU A 121 -5.13 21.32 -2.93
C LEU A 121 -4.67 22.38 -1.92
N GLY A 122 -3.45 22.93 -2.08
CA GLY A 122 -2.86 23.91 -1.17
C GLY A 122 -2.42 23.33 0.18
N ILE A 123 -2.23 22.01 0.28
CA ILE A 123 -1.79 21.34 1.51
C ILE A 123 -0.28 21.04 1.42
N SER A 124 0.47 21.52 2.40
CA SER A 124 1.92 21.30 2.53
C SER A 124 2.35 20.84 3.93
N ASP A 125 1.46 20.91 4.92
CA ASP A 125 1.70 20.35 6.26
C ASP A 125 1.21 18.90 6.31
N TRP A 126 2.16 17.97 6.22
CA TRP A 126 1.88 16.55 6.24
C TRP A 126 1.31 16.04 7.57
N ASN A 127 1.47 16.79 8.68
CA ASN A 127 0.86 16.46 9.98
C ASN A 127 -0.62 16.86 10.07
N SER A 128 -1.10 17.68 9.13
CA SER A 128 -2.53 18.02 9.05
C SER A 128 -3.39 16.89 8.45
N LEU A 129 -2.74 15.88 7.87
CA LEU A 129 -3.38 14.72 7.25
C LEU A 129 -3.47 13.54 8.23
N PHE A 130 -4.51 12.74 8.08
CA PHE A 130 -4.51 11.38 8.63
C PHE A 130 -3.74 10.45 7.69
N TRP A 131 -3.04 9.47 8.25
CA TRP A 131 -2.14 8.59 7.50
C TRP A 131 -2.65 7.15 7.47
N ILE A 132 -2.59 6.54 6.29
CA ILE A 132 -2.73 5.11 6.09
C ILE A 132 -1.59 4.69 5.16
N THR A 133 -0.56 4.06 5.73
CA THR A 133 0.59 3.55 4.97
C THR A 133 0.60 2.03 4.99
N HIS A 134 1.02 1.41 3.89
CA HIS A 134 1.19 -0.04 3.88
C HIS A 134 2.36 -0.42 4.81
N PRO A 135 2.15 -1.25 5.85
CA PRO A 135 3.18 -1.59 6.82
C PRO A 135 4.08 -2.72 6.31
N GLY A 136 4.70 -2.54 5.14
CA GLY A 136 5.54 -3.57 4.49
C GLY A 136 6.77 -3.98 5.32
N GLY A 137 7.17 -3.15 6.29
CA GLY A 137 8.18 -3.46 7.29
C GLY A 137 8.42 -2.25 8.20
N PRO A 138 8.84 -2.45 9.47
CA PRO A 138 9.01 -1.35 10.42
C PRO A 138 10.05 -0.32 9.98
N ALA A 139 11.09 -0.75 9.24
CA ALA A 139 12.12 0.15 8.70
C ALA A 139 11.56 1.13 7.65
N ILE A 140 10.57 0.70 6.86
CA ILE A 140 9.93 1.55 5.84
C ILE A 140 9.13 2.66 6.54
N LEU A 141 8.32 2.29 7.54
CA LEU A 141 7.49 3.24 8.28
C LEU A 141 8.34 4.29 8.97
N LYS A 142 9.37 3.86 9.71
CA LYS A 142 10.32 4.76 10.36
C LYS A 142 10.96 5.73 9.37
N ARG A 143 11.34 5.24 8.19
CA ARG A 143 11.94 6.07 7.16
C ARG A 143 10.97 7.10 6.59
N ILE A 144 9.69 6.75 6.41
CA ILE A 144 8.66 7.72 5.99
C ILE A 144 8.44 8.78 7.08
N GLU A 145 8.33 8.38 8.35
CA GLU A 145 8.18 9.33 9.47
C GLU A 145 9.34 10.33 9.55
N GLU A 146 10.58 9.85 9.39
CA GLU A 146 11.78 10.68 9.37
C GLU A 146 11.79 11.67 8.19
N THR A 147 11.45 11.22 6.99
CA THR A 147 11.45 12.07 5.79
C THR A 147 10.32 13.11 5.84
N CYS A 148 9.09 12.69 6.10
CA CYS A 148 7.93 13.56 6.05
C CYS A 148 7.74 14.39 7.34
N MET A 149 8.57 14.15 8.37
CA MET A 149 8.41 14.71 9.71
C MET A 149 6.97 14.56 10.23
N CYS A 150 6.35 13.41 9.94
CA CYS A 150 4.96 13.13 10.30
C CYS A 150 4.87 12.00 11.32
N ALA A 151 3.84 12.05 12.18
CA ALA A 151 3.52 10.94 13.06
C ALA A 151 2.64 9.92 12.33
N ILE A 152 3.16 8.73 12.04
CA ILE A 152 2.38 7.64 11.48
C ILE A 152 1.88 6.77 12.64
N TYR A 153 0.65 7.03 13.07
CA TYR A 153 0.01 6.16 14.06
C TYR A 153 -0.33 4.82 13.42
N LEU A 154 0.37 3.77 13.83
CA LEU A 154 -0.06 2.40 13.57
C LEU A 154 -1.27 2.10 14.45
N GLY A 155 -2.43 1.94 13.83
CA GLY A 155 -3.66 1.49 14.48
C GLY A 155 -3.58 0.05 14.97
#